data_AF-A0A2V9HA34-F1
#
_entry.id   AF-A0A2V9HA34-F1
#
_cell.length_a   1.000
_cell.length_b   1.000
_cell.length_c   1.000
_cell.angle_alpha   90.00
_cell.angle_beta   90.00
_cell.angle_gamma   90.00
#
_symmetry.space_group_name_H-M   'P 1'
#
loop_
_entity.id
_entity.type
_entity.pdbx_description
1 polymer ?
#
loop_
_entity_poly.entity_id
_entity_poly.type
_entity_poly.pdbx_seq_one_letter_code
_entity_poly.pdbx_strand_id
1 'polypeptide(L)' 'AKPSDSAERKKRSHQTADGLPVHSFESLLRELASRARVTYALKPQKAEEKTNLTFRQVPEPTPVQARAYELVRTFPVTAR' A
#
# COMPACT_ATOMS: atom_id res chain seq x y z
N ALA A 1 -27.27 5.76 21.95
CA ALA A 1 -26.64 6.82 21.15
C ALA A 1 -27.16 6.77 19.72
N LYS A 2 -27.40 7.91 19.05
CA LYS A 2 -27.75 7.94 17.62
C LYS A 2 -26.47 7.99 16.77
N PRO A 3 -26.35 7.20 15.69
CA PRO A 3 -25.21 7.30 14.77
C PRO A 3 -25.17 8.67 14.07
N SER A 4 -23.98 9.13 13.70
CA SER A 4 -23.84 10.30 12.83
C SER A 4 -24.09 9.93 11.36
N ASP A 5 -24.45 10.91 10.53
CA ASP A 5 -24.65 10.69 9.09
C ASP A 5 -23.41 10.12 8.39
N SER A 6 -22.22 10.42 8.90
CA SER A 6 -20.96 9.85 8.42
C SER A 6 -20.85 8.37 8.77
N ALA A 7 -21.24 7.99 10.00
CA ALA A 7 -21.27 6.60 10.43
C ALA A 7 -22.29 5.77 9.63
N GLU A 8 -23.46 6.32 9.32
CA GLU A 8 -24.47 5.66 8.48
C GLU A 8 -23.98 5.47 7.04
N ARG A 9 -23.37 6.50 6.45
CA ARG A 9 -22.77 6.41 5.12
C ARG A 9 -21.67 5.36 5.06
N LYS A 10 -20.74 5.38 6.01
CA LYS A 10 -19.65 4.39 6.14
C LYS A 10 -20.20 2.97 6.23
N LYS A 11 -21.26 2.76 7.03
CA LYS A 11 -21.92 1.46 7.18
C LYS A 11 -22.57 0.99 5.89
N ARG A 12 -23.11 1.90 5.07
CA ARG A 12 -23.77 1.56 3.81
C ARG A 12 -22.79 1.30 2.66
N SER A 13 -21.74 2.11 2.53
CA SER A 13 -20.80 2.02 1.40
C SER A 13 -19.59 1.15 1.67
N HIS A 14 -19.27 0.88 2.95
CA HIS A 14 -18.00 0.31 3.38
C HIS A 14 -16.78 1.08 2.86
N GLN A 15 -16.96 2.39 2.63
CA GLN A 15 -15.93 3.30 2.16
C GLN A 15 -15.74 4.46 3.13
N THR A 16 -14.52 5.00 3.15
CA THR A 16 -14.18 6.26 3.83
C THR A 16 -14.74 7.45 3.05
N ALA A 17 -14.64 8.65 3.62
CA ALA A 17 -15.00 9.90 2.92
C ALA A 17 -14.16 10.12 1.64
N ASP A 18 -12.95 9.55 1.60
CA ASP A 18 -12.06 9.59 0.43
C ASP A 18 -12.37 8.48 -0.60
N GLY A 19 -13.44 7.71 -0.41
CA GLY A 19 -13.83 6.61 -1.29
C GLY A 19 -12.98 5.33 -1.15
N LEU A 20 -12.10 5.26 -0.15
CA LEU A 20 -11.23 4.11 0.09
C LEU A 20 -11.96 3.02 0.90
N PRO A 21 -11.62 1.74 0.76
CA PRO A 21 -12.19 0.68 1.59
C PRO A 21 -12.00 0.93 3.08
N VAL A 22 -13.03 0.63 3.88
CA VAL A 22 -12.92 0.66 5.33
C VAL A 22 -12.13 -0.55 5.82
N HIS A 23 -11.06 -0.27 6.55
CA HIS A 23 -10.21 -1.28 7.17
C HIS A 23 -10.41 -1.31 8.70
N SER A 24 -10.31 -2.49 9.31
CA SER A 24 -9.91 -2.61 10.71
C SER A 24 -8.43 -2.21 10.84
N PHE A 25 -7.98 -1.84 12.04
CA PHE A 25 -6.58 -1.45 12.25
C PHE A 25 -5.59 -2.52 11.77
N GLU A 26 -5.85 -3.80 12.07
CA GLU A 26 -5.01 -4.91 11.62
C GLU A 26 -4.99 -5.02 10.08
N SER A 27 -6.16 -4.96 9.43
CA SER A 27 -6.23 -5.05 7.97
C SER A 27 -5.58 -3.85 7.28
N LEU A 28 -5.61 -2.67 7.90
CA LEU A 28 -4.93 -1.48 7.42
C LEU A 28 -3.41 -1.66 7.47
N LEU A 29 -2.87 -2.14 8.60
CA LEU A 29 -1.44 -2.42 8.71
C LEU A 29 -0.98 -3.46 7.69
N ARG A 30 -1.77 -4.51 7.46
CA ARG A 30 -1.49 -5.52 6.44
C ARG A 30 -1.44 -4.93 5.04
N GLU A 31 -2.40 -4.06 4.70
CA GLU A 31 -2.45 -3.38 3.41
C GLU A 31 -1.26 -2.43 3.23
N LEU A 32 -0.90 -1.66 4.27
CA LEU A 32 0.24 -0.75 4.21
C LEU A 32 1.59 -1.48 4.14
N ALA A 33 1.71 -2.64 4.78
CA ALA A 33 2.91 -3.46 4.76
C ALA A 33 3.08 -4.28 3.47
N SER A 34 2.07 -4.35 2.61
CA SER A 34 2.11 -5.22 1.42
C SER A 34 3.04 -4.72 0.31
N ARG A 35 3.45 -3.45 0.35
CA ARG A 35 4.36 -2.89 -0.67
C ARG A 35 5.79 -3.40 -0.46
N ALA A 36 6.15 -4.43 -1.22
CA ALA A 36 7.49 -5.00 -1.21
C ALA A 36 8.36 -4.51 -2.37
N ARG A 37 9.66 -4.40 -2.13
CA ARG A 37 10.66 -4.27 -3.19
C ARG A 37 10.99 -5.67 -3.68
N VAL A 38 10.78 -5.94 -4.97
CA VAL A 38 11.06 -7.24 -5.56
C VAL A 38 12.36 -7.16 -6.35
N THR A 39 13.25 -8.11 -6.14
CA THR A 39 14.45 -8.28 -6.96
C THR A 39 14.23 -9.52 -7.83
N TYR A 40 14.23 -9.31 -9.15
CA TYR A 40 14.17 -10.39 -10.12
C TYR A 40 15.58 -10.75 -10.55
N ALA A 41 15.83 -12.05 -10.66
CA ALA A 41 17.04 -12.59 -11.25
C ALA A 41 16.65 -13.40 -12.48
N LEU A 42 17.19 -13.05 -13.64
CA LEU A 42 17.00 -13.85 -14.85
C LEU A 42 18.00 -15.00 -14.83
N LYS A 43 17.48 -16.21 -15.07
CA LYS A 43 18.34 -17.37 -15.27
C LYS A 43 19.01 -17.27 -16.64
N PRO A 44 20.31 -17.58 -16.75
CA PRO A 44 20.98 -17.66 -18.05
C PRO A 44 20.33 -18.75 -18.91
N GLN A 45 20.23 -18.53 -20.22
CA GLN A 45 19.59 -19.49 -21.14
C GLN A 45 20.51 -20.69 -21.43
N LYS A 46 21.83 -20.48 -21.38
CA LYS A 46 22.83 -21.55 -21.51
C LYS A 46 23.74 -21.57 -20.28
N ALA A 47 24.18 -22.75 -19.87
CA ALA A 47 25.07 -22.92 -18.72
C ALA A 47 26.42 -22.17 -18.87
N GLU A 48 26.81 -21.86 -20.10
CA GLU A 48 28.04 -21.17 -20.47
C GLU A 48 27.89 -19.63 -20.44
N GLU A 49 26.67 -19.11 -20.43
CA GLU A 49 26.40 -17.67 -20.38
C GLU A 49 26.58 -17.12 -18.96
N LYS A 50 27.61 -16.29 -18.77
CA LYS A 50 27.84 -15.54 -17.52
C LYS A 50 26.94 -14.30 -17.40
N THR A 51 25.67 -14.39 -17.78
CA THR A 51 24.72 -13.29 -17.62
C THR A 51 23.88 -13.48 -16.37
N ASN A 52 24.38 -12.97 -15.24
CA ASN A 52 23.61 -12.82 -14.01
C ASN A 52 22.91 -11.46 -14.01
N LEU A 53 21.85 -11.33 -14.81
CA LEU A 53 21.06 -10.09 -14.84
C LEU A 53 20.09 -10.06 -13.66
N THR A 54 20.19 -9.03 -12.83
CA THR A 54 19.21 -8.75 -11.79
C THR A 54 18.61 -7.37 -11.99
N PHE A 55 17.32 -7.22 -11.70
CA PHE A 55 16.65 -5.93 -11.71
C PHE A 55 15.71 -5.81 -10.51
N ARG A 56 15.59 -4.58 -10.01
CA ARG A 56 14.75 -4.26 -8.85
C ARG A 56 13.49 -3.56 -9.35
N GLN A 57 12.34 -4.05 -8.91
CA GLN A 57 11.06 -3.40 -9.14
C GLN A 57 10.44 -2.99 -7.80
N VAL A 58 9.90 -1.78 -7.77
CA VAL A 58 9.03 -1.33 -6.69
C VAL A 58 7.66 -1.13 -7.32
N PRO A 59 6.63 -1.91 -6.93
CA PRO A 59 5.29 -1.73 -7.47
C PRO A 59 4.76 -0.33 -7.19
N GLU A 60 3.87 0.14 -8.06
CA GLU A 60 3.06 1.32 -7.77
C GLU A 60 2.26 1.10 -6.47
N PRO A 61 2.08 2.15 -5.65
CA PRO A 61 1.36 2.02 -4.41
C PRO A 61 -0.13 1.72 -4.68
N THR A 62 -0.75 0.92 -3.83
CA THR A 62 -2.21 0.78 -3.83
C THR A 62 -2.87 2.13 -3.47
N PRO A 63 -4.16 2.36 -3.79
CA PRO A 63 -4.83 3.61 -3.43
C PRO A 63 -4.73 3.98 -1.94
N VAL A 64 -4.79 2.97 -1.06
CA VAL A 64 -4.62 3.16 0.40
C VAL A 64 -3.19 3.58 0.75
N GLN A 65 -2.19 2.94 0.15
CA GLN A 65 -0.78 3.31 0.35
C GLN A 65 -0.46 4.70 -0.20
N ALA A 66 -0.99 5.05 -1.37
CA ALA A 66 -0.82 6.37 -1.98
C ALA A 66 -1.36 7.47 -1.05
N ARG A 67 -2.59 7.29 -0.55
CA ARG A 67 -3.19 8.20 0.44
C ARG A 67 -2.36 8.32 1.71
N ALA A 68 -1.82 7.20 2.21
CA ALA A 68 -0.97 7.23 3.40
C ALA A 68 0.31 8.07 3.16
N TYR A 69 0.95 7.94 2.00
CA TYR A 69 2.11 8.77 1.65
C TYR A 69 1.75 10.25 1.51
N GLU A 70 0.60 10.59 0.94
CA GLU A 70 0.10 11.97 0.89
C GLU A 70 -0.05 12.56 2.28
N LEU A 71 -0.66 11.80 3.20
CA LEU A 71 -0.87 12.25 4.59
C LEU A 71 0.45 12.49 5.30
N VAL A 72 1.44 11.60 5.16
CA VAL A 72 2.77 11.77 5.76
C VAL A 72 3.51 12.99 5.19
N ARG A 73 3.34 13.27 3.89
CA ARG A 73 3.92 14.47 3.27
C ARG A 73 3.24 15.76 3.74
N THR A 74 1.91 15.72 3.92
CA THR A 74 1.10 16.87 4.34
C THR A 74 1.31 17.19 5.83
N PHE A 75 1.44 16.16 6.66
CA PHE A 75 1.63 16.25 8.09
C PHE A 75 2.93 15.52 8.48
N PRO A 76 4.10 16.14 8.22
CA PRO A 76 5.39 15.49 8.46
C PRO A 76 5.53 15.15 9.94
N VAL A 77 5.85 13.88 10.21
CA VAL A 77 6.08 13.39 11.56
C VAL A 77 7.56 13.53 11.87
N THR A 78 7.92 14.37 12.83
CA THR A 78 9.30 14.45 13.32
C THR A 78 9.58 13.19 14.13
N ALA A 79 10.59 12.41 13.73
CA ALA A 79 11.06 11.31 14.57
C ALA A 79 11.61 11.91 15.88
N ARG A 80 11.17 11.36 17.02
CA ARG A 80 11.77 11.64 18.34
C ARG A 80 13.00 10.78 18.56
#